data_AF-A0A803TIU9-F1
#
_entry.id   AF-A0A803TIU9-F1
#
_cell.length_a   1.000
_cell.length_b   1.000
_cell.length_c   1.000
_cell.angle_alpha   90.00
_cell.angle_beta   90.00
_cell.angle_gamma   90.00
#
_symmetry.space_group_name_H-M   'P 1'
#
loop_
_entity.id
_entity.type
_entity.pdbx_description
1 polymer ?
#
loop_
_entity_poly.entity_id
_entity_poly.type
_entity_poly.pdbx_seq_one_letter_code
_entity_poly.pdbx_strand_id
1 'polypeptide(L)'
;VSKLWVVFPGNGRRWVCAGRKARKRRKEVESGALLPGRWCPRDNGATGKCLFCLMVGPPLHGGGWTLVASIHENNIYGKCTLGDRWTSQQGNNGNYPKGEGNWAKNTTFGTAVASTSDDYKNPGYYDLEARDMAIWHVPNDSPMKEWRGSAILRYHTETGFLAVEGGNLLRLYQQYPVTFGIGTCPANNGPVVPVVYDTGNEKQTAFYYSPNSRNEFVAGYIQFRVFNHEKAAMVLCAGIKATGCNTEMVSR
;
A
#
# COMPACT_ATOMS: atom_id res chain seq x y z
N VAL A 1 -14.17 -1.47 0.90
CA VAL A 1 -13.30 -0.27 0.87
C VAL A 1 -11.94 -0.73 0.40
N SER A 2 -11.44 -0.15 -0.68
CA SER A 2 -10.11 -0.45 -1.19
C SER A 2 -9.06 0.33 -0.40
N LYS A 3 -7.95 -0.33 -0.09
CA LYS A 3 -6.77 0.31 0.47
C LYS A 3 -5.80 0.62 -0.67
N LEU A 4 -5.64 1.89 -1.02
CA LEU A 4 -4.67 2.35 -2.02
C LEU A 4 -3.36 2.70 -1.33
N TRP A 5 -2.24 2.23 -1.88
CA TRP A 5 -0.90 2.48 -1.35
C TRP A 5 -0.12 3.41 -2.26
N VAL A 6 0.35 4.53 -1.71
CA VAL A 6 1.08 5.54 -2.46
C VAL A 6 2.45 5.74 -1.81
N VAL A 7 3.55 5.63 -2.56
CA VAL A 7 4.92 5.62 -2.03
C VAL A 7 5.73 6.78 -2.64
N PHE A 8 6.46 7.54 -1.82
CA PHE A 8 7.22 8.77 -2.16
C PHE A 8 8.57 8.47 -2.87
N PRO A 9 9.24 9.42 -3.57
CA PRO A 9 10.44 9.13 -4.34
C PRO A 9 11.69 9.08 -3.47
N GLY A 10 12.42 7.98 -3.56
CA GLY A 10 13.84 7.96 -3.26
C GLY A 10 14.60 8.79 -4.29
N ASN A 11 15.62 9.50 -3.81
CA ASN A 11 16.50 10.32 -4.62
C ASN A 11 17.13 9.49 -5.76
N GLY A 12 16.81 9.80 -7.02
CA GLY A 12 17.83 9.67 -8.08
C GLY A 12 17.55 8.85 -9.33
N ARG A 13 16.33 8.36 -9.64
CA ARG A 13 16.07 7.76 -10.97
C ARG A 13 14.93 8.44 -11.75
N ARG A 14 15.27 8.84 -12.98
CA ARG A 14 14.56 9.73 -13.92
C ARG A 14 13.24 9.14 -14.42
N TRP A 15 12.12 9.56 -13.85
CA TRP A 15 10.79 9.41 -14.46
C TRP A 15 10.36 10.74 -15.12
N VAL A 16 9.80 10.69 -16.34
CA VAL A 16 9.37 11.89 -17.08
C VAL A 16 7.94 11.70 -17.62
N CYS A 17 7.12 12.77 -17.59
CA CYS A 17 5.82 12.78 -18.26
C CYS A 17 5.97 12.45 -19.75
N ALA A 18 5.42 11.32 -20.20
CA ALA A 18 5.32 11.02 -21.62
C ALA A 18 3.95 11.47 -22.16
N GLY A 19 3.97 12.55 -22.94
CA GLY A 19 2.94 12.90 -23.91
C GLY A 19 3.64 13.42 -25.15
N ARG A 20 3.02 13.33 -26.34
CA ARG A 20 3.58 13.70 -27.67
C ARG A 20 4.06 15.17 -27.82
N LYS A 21 4.24 15.93 -26.72
CA LYS A 21 4.76 17.30 -26.66
C LYS A 21 5.80 17.49 -25.54
N ALA A 22 6.73 16.54 -25.38
CA ALA A 22 7.71 16.50 -24.28
C ALA A 22 8.81 17.61 -24.27
N ARG A 23 8.67 18.68 -25.08
CA ARG A 23 9.67 19.76 -25.14
C ARG A 23 9.36 20.97 -24.27
N LYS A 24 8.14 21.09 -23.70
CA LYS A 24 7.70 22.31 -22.99
C LYS A 24 7.56 22.22 -21.45
N ARG A 25 7.70 21.05 -20.82
CA ARG A 25 7.42 20.89 -19.37
C ARG A 25 8.67 20.71 -18.49
N ARG A 26 9.76 21.44 -18.78
CA ARG A 26 10.93 21.44 -17.89
C ARG A 26 10.73 22.31 -16.63
N LYS A 27 9.81 23.29 -16.69
CA LYS A 27 9.54 24.25 -15.59
C LYS A 27 8.42 23.83 -14.61
N GLU A 28 7.59 22.84 -14.94
CA GLU A 28 6.49 22.40 -14.05
C GLU A 28 6.94 21.34 -13.02
N VAL A 29 8.13 20.78 -13.17
CA VAL A 29 8.71 19.80 -12.24
C VAL A 29 9.07 20.44 -10.89
N GLU A 30 9.33 21.75 -10.88
CA GLU A 30 9.75 22.50 -9.67
C GLU A 30 8.60 23.24 -8.97
N SER A 31 7.40 23.30 -9.56
CA SER A 31 6.32 24.20 -9.09
C SER A 31 5.13 23.50 -8.42
N GLY A 32 5.22 22.20 -8.11
CA GLY A 32 4.18 21.48 -7.35
C GLY A 32 2.79 21.39 -8.01
N ALA A 33 2.67 21.71 -9.30
CA ALA A 33 1.40 21.88 -10.01
C ALA A 33 1.13 20.77 -11.04
N LEU A 34 1.53 19.53 -10.75
CA LEU A 34 1.28 18.39 -11.66
C LEU A 34 -0.02 17.67 -11.29
N LEU A 35 -0.90 17.50 -12.29
CA LEU A 35 -2.12 16.69 -12.19
C LEU A 35 -1.78 15.19 -12.14
N PRO A 36 -2.66 14.34 -11.57
CA PRO A 36 -2.55 12.88 -11.70
C PRO A 36 -2.35 12.47 -13.16
N GLY A 37 -1.40 11.57 -13.43
CA GLY A 37 -1.03 11.26 -14.81
C GLY A 37 -0.06 10.09 -14.96
N ARG A 38 0.14 9.67 -16.21
CA ARG A 38 1.04 8.58 -16.59
C ARG A 38 2.47 9.10 -16.78
N TRP A 39 3.43 8.50 -16.08
CA TRP A 39 4.87 8.80 -16.13
C TRP A 39 5.63 7.58 -16.64
N CYS A 40 6.59 7.77 -17.55
CA CYS A 40 7.35 6.66 -18.13
C CYS A 40 8.85 6.80 -17.78
N PRO A 41 9.59 5.68 -17.70
CA PRO A 41 11.02 5.73 -17.42
C PRO A 41 11.75 6.32 -18.62
N ARG A 42 12.84 7.04 -18.36
CA ARG A 42 13.57 7.81 -19.37
C ARG A 42 14.66 6.97 -20.05
N ASP A 43 14.30 5.86 -20.70
CA ASP A 43 15.25 5.09 -21.51
C ASP A 43 14.95 5.22 -23.01
N ASN A 44 15.96 5.68 -23.74
CA ASN A 44 15.99 5.81 -25.20
C ASN A 44 15.96 4.43 -25.88
N GLY A 45 14.82 3.74 -25.88
CA GLY A 45 14.59 2.56 -26.70
C GLY A 45 14.14 1.30 -25.97
N ALA A 46 14.03 1.31 -24.64
CA ALA A 46 13.36 0.23 -23.92
C ALA A 46 11.85 0.51 -23.86
N THR A 47 11.03 -0.48 -24.19
CA THR A 47 9.58 -0.53 -23.98
C THR A 47 9.24 -0.53 -22.48
N GLY A 48 9.58 0.54 -21.77
CA GLY A 48 9.33 0.70 -20.35
C GLY A 48 7.84 0.89 -20.06
N LYS A 49 7.28 0.05 -19.17
CA LYS A 49 5.92 0.23 -18.65
C LYS A 49 5.84 1.55 -17.89
N CYS A 50 4.90 2.40 -18.29
CA CYS A 50 4.66 3.66 -17.59
C CYS A 50 3.95 3.41 -16.27
N LEU A 51 4.41 4.07 -15.20
CA LEU A 51 3.74 4.12 -13.91
C LEU A 51 2.69 5.23 -13.89
N PHE A 52 1.68 5.07 -13.04
CA PHE A 52 0.71 6.11 -12.78
C PHE A 52 1.12 6.84 -11.49
N CYS A 53 1.45 8.12 -11.59
CA CYS A 53 1.63 8.95 -10.41
C CYS A 53 0.29 9.55 -10.04
N LEU A 54 -0.21 9.17 -8.88
CA LEU A 54 -1.30 9.87 -8.24
C LEU A 54 -0.71 11.09 -7.53
N MET A 55 -0.71 12.23 -8.19
CA MET A 55 -0.33 13.49 -7.53
C MET A 55 -1.45 13.86 -6.58
N VAL A 56 -1.19 13.73 -5.28
CA VAL A 56 -2.16 14.15 -4.29
C VAL A 56 -1.53 15.08 -3.28
N GLY A 57 -2.06 16.30 -3.30
CA GLY A 57 -1.89 17.31 -2.28
C GLY A 57 -1.83 18.69 -2.94
N PRO A 58 -2.19 19.79 -2.25
CA PRO A 58 -1.44 21.03 -2.43
C PRO A 58 0.03 20.75 -2.05
N PRO A 59 0.97 21.69 -2.27
CA PRO A 59 2.38 21.55 -1.88
C PRO A 59 2.57 21.57 -0.35
N LEU A 60 1.88 20.71 0.39
CA LEU A 60 2.30 20.28 1.71
C LEU A 60 3.38 19.23 1.44
N HIS A 61 4.64 19.62 1.63
CA HIS A 61 5.83 18.75 1.52
C HIS A 61 6.20 18.29 0.09
N GLY A 62 6.01 19.14 -0.92
CA GLY A 62 6.68 19.00 -2.23
C GLY A 62 6.06 18.04 -3.25
N GLY A 63 5.05 17.23 -2.89
CA GLY A 63 4.37 16.28 -3.81
C GLY A 63 5.28 15.13 -4.29
N GLY A 64 4.73 14.17 -5.05
CA GLY A 64 5.53 13.06 -5.62
C GLY A 64 5.18 11.64 -5.12
N TRP A 65 4.00 11.44 -4.56
CA TRP A 65 3.52 10.10 -4.19
C TRP A 65 3.15 9.27 -5.44
N THR A 66 3.68 8.05 -5.55
CA THR A 66 3.41 7.11 -6.66
C THR A 66 2.51 5.97 -6.19
N LEU A 67 1.36 5.76 -6.85
CA LEU A 67 0.50 4.61 -6.56
C LEU A 67 1.22 3.34 -7.03
N VAL A 68 1.47 2.40 -6.13
CA VAL A 68 2.19 1.15 -6.46
C VAL A 68 1.34 -0.10 -6.31
N ALA A 69 0.34 -0.06 -5.43
CA ALA A 69 -0.55 -1.18 -5.18
C ALA A 69 -1.93 -0.74 -4.64
N SER A 70 -2.91 -1.62 -4.77
CA SER A 70 -4.17 -1.58 -4.05
C SER A 70 -4.57 -2.97 -3.55
N ILE A 71 -5.13 -3.01 -2.35
CA ILE A 71 -5.79 -4.20 -1.79
C ILE A 71 -7.29 -3.97 -1.93
N HIS A 72 -7.95 -4.82 -2.72
CA HIS A 72 -9.38 -4.77 -2.96
C HIS A 72 -10.02 -6.09 -2.52
N GLU A 73 -11.05 -5.98 -1.68
CA GLU A 73 -11.89 -7.11 -1.29
C GLU A 73 -13.03 -7.25 -2.31
N ASN A 74 -12.98 -8.28 -3.13
CA ASN A 74 -14.01 -8.53 -4.16
C ASN A 74 -15.20 -9.32 -3.62
N ASN A 75 -15.01 -10.19 -2.63
CA ASN A 75 -16.08 -10.99 -2.07
C ASN A 75 -15.74 -11.48 -0.65
N ILE A 76 -16.24 -10.76 0.36
CA ILE A 76 -15.98 -11.10 1.77
C ILE A 76 -16.48 -12.50 2.19
N TYR A 77 -17.43 -13.07 1.45
CA TYR A 77 -17.95 -14.42 1.68
C TYR A 77 -17.09 -15.49 1.02
N GLY A 78 -16.32 -15.14 -0.02
CA GLY A 78 -15.30 -15.97 -0.62
C GLY A 78 -14.09 -16.06 0.31
N LYS A 79 -13.78 -17.26 0.81
CA LYS A 79 -12.62 -17.44 1.71
C LYS A 79 -11.43 -17.95 0.92
N CYS A 80 -10.52 -17.05 0.58
CA CYS A 80 -9.31 -17.38 -0.19
C CYS A 80 -9.65 -17.97 -1.56
N THR A 81 -10.52 -17.28 -2.30
CA THR A 81 -11.05 -17.63 -3.62
C THR A 81 -10.45 -16.77 -4.72
N LEU A 82 -10.90 -16.94 -5.97
CA LEU A 82 -10.46 -16.09 -7.08
C LEU A 82 -10.68 -14.60 -6.74
N GLY A 83 -9.63 -13.80 -6.86
CA GLY A 83 -9.60 -12.39 -6.46
C GLY A 83 -8.80 -12.13 -5.19
N ASP A 84 -8.60 -13.11 -4.31
CA ASP A 84 -7.84 -12.98 -3.05
C ASP A 84 -6.32 -13.00 -3.29
N ARG A 85 -5.80 -12.12 -4.16
CA ARG A 85 -4.41 -12.14 -4.62
C ARG A 85 -3.40 -11.77 -3.54
N TRP A 86 -3.83 -11.01 -2.53
CA TRP A 86 -2.97 -10.59 -1.43
C TRP A 86 -2.91 -11.61 -0.28
N THR A 87 -3.72 -12.67 -0.33
CA THR A 87 -3.71 -13.77 0.62
C THR A 87 -3.45 -15.09 -0.13
N SER A 88 -4.49 -15.82 -0.51
CA SER A 88 -4.45 -17.10 -1.21
C SER A 88 -5.67 -17.19 -2.13
N GLN A 89 -5.51 -17.66 -3.36
CA GLN A 89 -6.64 -18.04 -4.23
C GLN A 89 -6.85 -19.55 -4.26
N GLN A 90 -6.11 -20.30 -3.44
CA GLN A 90 -6.14 -21.77 -3.35
C GLN A 90 -6.84 -22.26 -2.07
N GLY A 91 -7.74 -21.45 -1.51
CA GLY A 91 -8.38 -21.71 -0.24
C GLY A 91 -7.44 -21.55 0.95
N ASN A 92 -7.95 -21.93 2.13
CA ASN A 92 -7.19 -22.00 3.37
C ASN A 92 -6.49 -23.36 3.48
N ASN A 93 -5.20 -23.40 3.13
CA ASN A 93 -4.44 -24.65 3.05
C ASN A 93 -3.12 -24.54 3.81
N GLY A 94 -2.96 -25.32 4.88
CA GLY A 94 -1.74 -25.37 5.69
C GLY A 94 -0.50 -25.85 4.91
N ASN A 95 -0.68 -26.61 3.84
CA ASN A 95 0.39 -27.02 2.91
C ASN A 95 0.75 -25.92 1.89
N TYR A 96 0.01 -24.80 1.90
CA TYR A 96 0.27 -23.62 1.09
C TYR A 96 0.49 -22.38 1.97
N PRO A 97 1.46 -22.40 2.91
CA PRO A 97 1.55 -21.44 4.01
C PRO A 97 1.92 -20.02 3.56
N LYS A 98 2.45 -19.85 2.35
CA LYS A 98 2.82 -18.55 1.77
C LYS A 98 1.66 -17.86 1.04
N GLY A 99 0.56 -18.58 0.81
CA GLY A 99 -0.48 -18.14 -0.12
C GLY A 99 0.10 -17.80 -1.49
N GLU A 100 -0.49 -16.82 -2.16
CA GLU A 100 0.01 -16.35 -3.46
C GLU A 100 1.42 -15.76 -3.37
N GLY A 101 1.81 -15.25 -2.19
CA GLY A 101 3.12 -14.65 -1.94
C GLY A 101 3.37 -13.36 -2.73
N ASN A 102 2.32 -12.70 -3.22
CA ASN A 102 2.43 -11.51 -4.06
C ASN A 102 3.15 -10.33 -3.37
N TRP A 103 3.21 -10.30 -2.04
CA TRP A 103 3.93 -9.29 -1.27
C TRP A 103 5.45 -9.28 -1.47
N ALA A 104 6.04 -10.43 -1.76
CA ALA A 104 7.49 -10.60 -1.90
C ALA A 104 7.92 -11.13 -3.29
N LYS A 105 7.01 -11.05 -4.28
CA LYS A 105 7.25 -11.43 -5.68
C LYS A 105 7.21 -10.21 -6.61
N ASN A 106 7.79 -10.32 -7.80
CA ASN A 106 7.76 -9.27 -8.82
C ASN A 106 6.50 -9.34 -9.73
N THR A 107 5.51 -10.14 -9.35
CA THR A 107 4.23 -10.24 -10.05
C THR A 107 3.50 -8.89 -10.04
N THR A 108 2.80 -8.59 -11.13
CA THR A 108 2.00 -7.36 -11.31
C THR A 108 0.62 -7.71 -11.85
N PHE A 109 -0.40 -6.95 -11.48
CA PHE A 109 -1.78 -7.19 -11.89
C PHE A 109 -2.61 -5.89 -11.82
N GLY A 110 -3.75 -5.91 -12.50
CA GLY A 110 -4.69 -4.78 -12.53
C GLY A 110 -4.18 -3.56 -13.28
N THR A 111 -4.93 -2.47 -13.17
CA THR A 111 -4.55 -1.15 -13.69
C THR A 111 -4.81 -0.08 -12.64
N ALA A 112 -4.11 1.05 -12.75
CA ALA A 112 -4.31 2.16 -11.82
C ALA A 112 -5.78 2.65 -11.83
N VAL A 113 -6.43 2.72 -13.00
CA VAL A 113 -7.82 3.21 -13.08
C VAL A 113 -8.80 2.29 -12.36
N ALA A 114 -8.49 0.99 -12.31
CA ALA A 114 -9.34 -0.03 -11.69
C ALA A 114 -8.96 -0.33 -10.23
N SER A 115 -8.08 0.43 -9.58
CA SER A 115 -7.56 0.11 -8.24
C SER A 115 -8.61 0.12 -7.12
N THR A 116 -9.78 0.70 -7.37
CA THR A 116 -10.95 0.67 -6.47
C THR A 116 -11.96 -0.41 -6.82
N SER A 117 -11.75 -1.16 -7.92
CA SER A 117 -12.66 -2.21 -8.41
C SER A 117 -12.01 -3.59 -8.50
N ASP A 118 -10.69 -3.67 -8.50
CA ASP A 118 -9.92 -4.91 -8.38
C ASP A 118 -8.54 -4.60 -7.76
N ASP A 119 -7.80 -5.64 -7.40
CA ASP A 119 -6.43 -5.49 -6.94
C ASP A 119 -5.53 -4.86 -8.01
N TYR A 120 -4.61 -4.02 -7.55
CA TYR A 120 -3.60 -3.40 -8.39
C TYR A 120 -2.22 -3.64 -7.81
N LYS A 121 -1.25 -3.92 -8.67
CA LYS A 121 0.17 -3.90 -8.34
C LYS A 121 0.98 -3.63 -9.58
N ASN A 122 1.89 -2.67 -9.52
CA ASN A 122 2.76 -2.30 -10.63
C ASN A 122 4.25 -2.48 -10.29
N PRO A 123 5.16 -2.35 -11.28
CA PRO A 123 6.59 -2.52 -11.05
C PRO A 123 7.20 -1.60 -9.99
N GLY A 124 6.63 -0.43 -9.75
CA GLY A 124 7.14 0.51 -8.75
C GLY A 124 7.05 -0.02 -7.32
N TYR A 125 6.18 -1.01 -7.08
CA TYR A 125 6.12 -1.71 -5.78
C TYR A 125 7.47 -2.32 -5.36
N TYR A 126 8.25 -2.80 -6.34
CA TYR A 126 9.52 -3.49 -6.09
C TYR A 126 10.75 -2.77 -6.68
N ASP A 127 10.55 -1.84 -7.61
CA ASP A 127 11.63 -1.13 -8.31
C ASP A 127 11.95 0.24 -7.71
N LEU A 128 10.96 0.93 -7.13
CA LEU A 128 11.21 2.24 -6.52
C LEU A 128 11.97 2.06 -5.21
N GLU A 129 13.01 2.87 -5.04
CA GLU A 129 13.56 3.16 -3.72
C GLU A 129 12.74 4.29 -3.12
N ALA A 130 12.33 4.15 -1.88
CA ALA A 130 11.45 5.07 -1.19
C ALA A 130 11.86 5.21 0.28
N ARG A 131 11.34 6.26 0.91
CA ARG A 131 11.56 6.56 2.33
C ARG A 131 10.29 6.34 3.15
N ASP A 132 9.14 6.71 2.59
CA ASP A 132 7.87 6.72 3.29
C ASP A 132 6.74 6.21 2.41
N MET A 133 5.61 5.89 3.05
CA MET A 133 4.40 5.42 2.37
C MET A 133 3.15 6.10 2.93
N ALA A 134 2.13 6.13 2.09
CA ALA A 134 0.79 6.63 2.38
C ALA A 134 -0.24 5.54 2.09
N ILE A 135 -1.29 5.50 2.91
CA ILE A 135 -2.45 4.64 2.70
C ILE A 135 -3.69 5.49 2.64
N TRP A 136 -4.51 5.22 1.63
CA TRP A 136 -5.82 5.79 1.48
C TRP A 136 -6.88 4.72 1.49
N HIS A 137 -7.93 4.95 2.25
CA HIS A 137 -9.11 4.11 2.27
C HIS A 137 -10.16 4.76 1.38
N VAL A 138 -10.35 4.20 0.19
CA VAL A 138 -11.27 4.74 -0.81
C VAL A 138 -12.44 3.77 -1.00
N PRO A 139 -13.69 4.24 -1.01
CA PRO A 139 -14.85 3.39 -1.30
C PRO A 139 -14.67 2.64 -2.63
N ASN A 140 -15.10 1.38 -2.66
CA ASN A 140 -15.02 0.56 -3.88
C ASN A 140 -15.73 1.26 -5.04
N ASP A 141 -15.25 1.02 -6.25
CA ASP A 141 -15.77 1.57 -7.52
C ASP A 141 -15.76 3.10 -7.63
N SER A 142 -15.14 3.81 -6.68
CA SER A 142 -14.93 5.26 -6.80
C SER A 142 -14.07 5.55 -8.05
N PRO A 143 -14.48 6.47 -8.94
CA PRO A 143 -13.67 6.83 -10.08
C PRO A 143 -12.42 7.60 -9.65
N MET A 144 -11.32 7.41 -10.39
CA MET A 144 -9.99 7.94 -10.02
C MET A 144 -9.94 9.45 -9.75
N LYS A 145 -10.76 10.24 -10.44
CA LYS A 145 -10.83 11.70 -10.24
C LYS A 145 -11.39 12.08 -8.87
N GLU A 146 -12.16 11.19 -8.24
CA GLU A 146 -12.88 11.43 -7.00
C GLU A 146 -12.17 10.82 -5.78
N TRP A 147 -11.20 9.92 -5.97
CA TRP A 147 -10.53 9.22 -4.87
C TRP A 147 -10.07 10.13 -3.73
N ARG A 148 -9.53 11.31 -4.05
CA ARG A 148 -9.08 12.26 -3.04
C ARG A 148 -10.24 12.80 -2.20
N GLY A 149 -11.37 13.11 -2.84
CA GLY A 149 -12.56 13.66 -2.20
C GLY A 149 -13.41 12.60 -1.50
N SER A 150 -13.38 11.35 -1.96
CA SER A 150 -14.16 10.24 -1.40
C SER A 150 -13.41 9.40 -0.37
N ALA A 151 -12.09 9.58 -0.21
CA ALA A 151 -11.31 8.84 0.77
C ALA A 151 -11.81 9.10 2.21
N ILE A 152 -12.15 8.03 2.92
CA ILE A 152 -12.62 8.10 4.31
C ILE A 152 -11.46 8.28 5.30
N LEU A 153 -10.26 7.83 4.92
CA LEU A 153 -9.02 8.03 5.65
C LEU A 153 -7.89 8.22 4.65
N ARG A 154 -6.99 9.17 4.94
CA ARG A 154 -5.73 9.36 4.24
C ARG A 154 -4.66 9.70 5.26
N TYR A 155 -3.57 8.95 5.25
CA TYR A 155 -2.47 9.17 6.17
C TYR A 155 -1.17 8.64 5.59
N HIS A 156 -0.05 9.14 6.09
CA HIS A 156 1.28 8.82 5.60
C HIS A 156 2.31 8.76 6.74
N THR A 157 3.44 8.12 6.48
CA THR A 157 4.60 8.12 7.38
C THR A 157 5.53 9.28 7.03
N GLU A 158 6.30 9.76 8.01
CA GLU A 158 7.31 10.83 7.82
C GLU A 158 8.66 10.48 8.45
N THR A 159 8.89 9.20 8.75
CA THR A 159 10.07 8.73 9.48
C THR A 159 11.20 8.27 8.55
N GLY A 160 10.91 8.07 7.27
CA GLY A 160 11.85 7.51 6.32
C GLY A 160 12.14 6.03 6.51
N PHE A 161 11.28 5.30 7.22
CA PHE A 161 11.52 3.91 7.63
C PHE A 161 11.81 2.95 6.47
N LEU A 162 11.26 3.17 5.27
CA LEU A 162 11.52 2.27 4.13
C LEU A 162 13.00 2.25 3.78
N ALA A 163 13.76 3.33 4.02
CA ALA A 163 15.19 3.36 3.72
C ALA A 163 15.99 2.28 4.48
N VAL A 164 15.60 1.96 5.73
CA VAL A 164 16.23 0.90 6.53
C VAL A 164 15.60 -0.47 6.28
N GLU A 165 14.35 -0.52 5.80
CA GLU A 165 13.65 -1.74 5.43
C GLU A 165 13.93 -2.21 3.97
N GLY A 166 14.98 -1.68 3.35
CA GLY A 166 15.44 -2.08 2.01
C GLY A 166 14.86 -1.28 0.85
N GLY A 167 14.17 -0.18 1.13
CA GLY A 167 13.74 0.84 0.18
C GLY A 167 12.30 0.70 -0.33
N ASN A 168 11.67 -0.47 -0.18
CA ASN A 168 10.27 -0.67 -0.58
C ASN A 168 9.63 -1.88 0.11
N LEU A 169 8.34 -2.07 -0.15
CA LEU A 169 7.54 -3.12 0.50
C LEU A 169 7.95 -4.53 0.08
N LEU A 170 8.42 -4.73 -1.16
CA LEU A 170 8.95 -6.05 -1.55
C LEU A 170 10.13 -6.42 -0.66
N ARG A 171 11.08 -5.50 -0.46
CA ARG A 171 12.24 -5.74 0.41
C ARG A 171 11.85 -5.91 1.86
N LEU A 172 10.90 -5.11 2.35
CA LEU A 172 10.33 -5.29 3.69
C LEU A 172 9.77 -6.71 3.87
N TYR A 173 8.91 -7.20 2.98
CA TYR A 173 8.32 -8.54 3.12
C TYR A 173 9.28 -9.69 2.76
N GLN A 174 10.43 -9.41 2.16
CA GLN A 174 11.54 -10.37 2.09
C GLN A 174 12.22 -10.53 3.46
N GLN A 175 12.34 -9.45 4.24
CA GLN A 175 12.86 -9.48 5.62
C GLN A 175 11.83 -10.03 6.61
N TYR A 176 10.55 -9.72 6.40
CA TYR A 176 9.43 -10.19 7.20
C TYR A 176 8.46 -11.02 6.34
N PRO A 177 8.75 -12.31 6.09
CA PRO A 177 7.90 -13.14 5.26
C PRO A 177 6.48 -13.25 5.83
N VAL A 178 5.49 -13.11 4.93
CA VAL A 178 4.09 -13.41 5.22
C VAL A 178 3.90 -14.90 4.99
N THR A 179 4.04 -15.70 6.04
CA THR A 179 3.95 -17.16 5.96
C THR A 179 3.35 -17.72 7.23
N PHE A 180 2.36 -18.61 7.10
CA PHE A 180 1.76 -19.30 8.23
C PHE A 180 2.81 -20.11 9.01
N GLY A 181 2.77 -20.03 10.34
CA GLY A 181 3.51 -20.92 11.24
C GLY A 181 4.98 -20.55 11.51
N ILE A 182 5.52 -19.50 10.89
CA ILE A 182 6.94 -19.10 11.06
C ILE A 182 7.20 -18.19 12.27
N GLY A 183 6.17 -17.84 13.03
CA GLY A 183 6.26 -16.91 14.15
C GLY A 183 5.04 -16.97 15.06
N THR A 184 5.08 -16.16 16.11
CA THR A 184 4.05 -16.09 17.16
C THR A 184 3.75 -14.66 17.55
N CYS A 185 2.52 -14.43 18.02
CA CYS A 185 2.10 -13.16 18.59
C CYS A 185 2.53 -13.05 20.08
N PRO A 186 2.99 -11.87 20.54
CA PRO A 186 3.43 -10.71 19.76
C PRO A 186 4.90 -10.80 19.33
N ALA A 187 5.62 -11.84 19.76
CA ALA A 187 7.08 -11.92 19.75
C ALA A 187 7.73 -11.76 18.36
N ASN A 188 7.04 -12.15 17.29
CA ASN A 188 7.56 -12.10 15.93
C ASN A 188 6.85 -11.08 15.04
N ASN A 189 6.05 -10.18 15.60
CA ASN A 189 5.43 -9.11 14.82
C ASN A 189 6.50 -8.19 14.19
N GLY A 190 6.21 -7.67 13.00
CA GLY A 190 7.11 -6.80 12.27
C GLY A 190 7.05 -5.33 12.72
N PRO A 191 7.68 -4.43 11.95
CA PRO A 191 7.84 -3.02 12.29
C PRO A 191 6.51 -2.31 12.50
N VAL A 192 6.53 -1.30 13.37
CA VAL A 192 5.43 -0.38 13.64
C VAL A 192 5.91 1.03 13.34
N VAL A 193 5.16 1.79 12.55
CA VAL A 193 5.52 3.13 12.11
C VAL A 193 4.38 4.10 12.42
N PRO A 194 4.62 5.24 13.08
CA PRO A 194 3.59 6.25 13.31
C PRO A 194 3.15 6.91 12.00
N VAL A 195 1.91 7.38 11.96
CA VAL A 195 1.38 8.12 10.79
C VAL A 195 0.89 9.51 11.15
N VAL A 196 0.87 10.37 10.14
CA VAL A 196 0.23 11.68 10.13
C VAL A 196 -1.01 11.60 9.24
N TYR A 197 -2.15 12.11 9.71
CA TYR A 197 -3.41 12.08 8.97
C TYR A 197 -3.57 13.32 8.09
N ASP A 198 -3.81 13.11 6.79
CA ASP A 198 -4.24 14.14 5.85
C ASP A 198 -5.77 14.27 5.79
N THR A 199 -6.48 13.16 6.04
CA THR A 199 -7.93 13.08 6.18
C THR A 199 -8.25 12.05 7.25
N GLY A 200 -9.06 12.48 8.21
CA GLY A 200 -9.49 11.71 9.35
C GLY A 200 -8.54 11.79 10.53
N ASN A 201 -8.64 10.85 11.47
CA ASN A 201 -7.81 10.79 12.69
C ASN A 201 -7.84 9.39 13.34
N GLU A 202 -7.16 9.24 14.47
CA GLU A 202 -7.05 8.01 15.24
C GLU A 202 -8.42 7.52 15.73
N LYS A 203 -9.28 8.44 16.21
CA LYS A 203 -10.62 8.09 16.70
C LYS A 203 -11.50 7.54 15.58
N GLN A 204 -11.50 8.18 14.42
CA GLN A 204 -12.23 7.71 13.24
C GLN A 204 -11.65 6.38 12.73
N THR A 205 -10.33 6.24 12.73
CA THR A 205 -9.68 4.97 12.37
C THR A 205 -10.15 3.84 13.28
N ALA A 206 -10.09 4.03 14.61
CA ALA A 206 -10.57 3.04 15.56
C ALA A 206 -12.07 2.74 15.40
N PHE A 207 -12.87 3.74 15.04
CA PHE A 207 -14.30 3.59 14.81
C PHE A 207 -14.62 2.66 13.62
N TYR A 208 -13.82 2.66 12.56
CA TYR A 208 -14.02 1.78 11.41
C TYR A 208 -13.71 0.30 11.68
N TYR A 209 -12.97 -0.01 12.74
CA TYR A 209 -12.71 -1.39 13.17
C TYR A 209 -13.79 -1.90 14.13
N SER A 210 -13.84 -3.23 14.30
CA SER A 210 -14.86 -3.89 15.11
C SER A 210 -14.79 -3.44 16.58
N PRO A 211 -15.92 -3.25 17.28
CA PRO A 211 -15.92 -2.79 18.67
C PRO A 211 -15.05 -3.66 19.60
N ASN A 212 -15.10 -4.98 19.44
CA ASN A 212 -14.35 -5.92 20.27
C ASN A 212 -12.83 -5.77 20.08
N SER A 213 -12.39 -5.50 18.85
CA SER A 213 -10.96 -5.35 18.57
C SER A 213 -10.35 -4.05 19.10
N ARG A 214 -11.15 -3.02 19.43
CA ARG A 214 -10.65 -1.71 19.89
C ARG A 214 -9.84 -1.75 21.18
N ASN A 215 -9.97 -2.82 21.97
CA ASN A 215 -9.17 -3.05 23.17
C ASN A 215 -7.83 -3.76 22.86
N GLU A 216 -7.64 -4.23 21.63
CA GLU A 216 -6.49 -5.00 21.15
C GLU A 216 -5.69 -4.25 20.07
N PHE A 217 -5.88 -2.94 19.94
CA PHE A 217 -5.01 -2.10 19.13
C PHE A 217 -4.96 -0.65 19.60
N VAL A 218 -3.99 0.08 19.08
CA VAL A 218 -3.88 1.55 19.17
C VAL A 218 -3.85 2.13 17.76
N ALA A 219 -4.73 3.09 17.46
CA ALA A 219 -4.76 3.76 16.17
C ALA A 219 -3.62 4.79 16.01
N GLY A 220 -3.35 5.23 14.78
CA GLY A 220 -2.28 6.19 14.46
C GLY A 220 -0.94 5.56 14.07
N TYR A 221 -0.97 4.30 13.60
CA TYR A 221 0.22 3.57 13.17
C TYR A 221 -0.02 2.77 11.90
N ILE A 222 1.05 2.31 11.26
CA ILE A 222 1.01 1.19 10.31
C ILE A 222 1.90 0.12 10.90
N GLN A 223 1.39 -1.11 10.99
CA GLN A 223 2.18 -2.25 11.42
C GLN A 223 2.21 -3.31 10.33
N PHE A 224 3.40 -3.85 10.09
CA PHE A 224 3.66 -4.84 9.05
C PHE A 224 3.86 -6.22 9.66
N ARG A 225 3.41 -7.26 8.95
CA ARG A 225 3.62 -8.68 9.26
C ARG A 225 3.37 -8.98 10.75
N VAL A 226 2.11 -9.11 11.13
CA VAL A 226 1.72 -9.54 12.48
C VAL A 226 1.26 -10.99 12.47
N PHE A 227 1.37 -11.65 13.61
CA PHE A 227 0.81 -12.99 13.81
C PHE A 227 -0.45 -12.93 14.66
N ASN A 228 -1.37 -13.86 14.42
CA ASN A 228 -2.50 -14.10 15.31
C ASN A 228 -2.21 -15.24 16.30
N HIS A 229 -3.21 -15.62 17.11
CA HIS A 229 -3.12 -16.75 18.06
C HIS A 229 -2.71 -18.07 17.39
N GLU A 230 -3.22 -18.34 16.20
CA GLU A 230 -2.99 -19.59 15.45
C GLU A 230 -1.73 -19.53 14.57
N LYS A 231 -0.89 -18.49 14.73
CA LYS A 231 0.34 -18.28 13.94
C LYS A 231 0.07 -17.99 12.45
N ALA A 232 -1.14 -17.57 12.09
CA ALA A 232 -1.43 -16.99 10.79
C ALA A 232 -0.73 -15.64 10.68
N ALA A 233 -0.04 -15.41 9.55
CA ALA A 233 0.64 -14.17 9.27
C ALA A 233 -0.31 -13.23 8.55
N MET A 234 -0.67 -12.13 9.20
CA MET A 234 -1.41 -11.04 8.58
C MET A 234 -0.45 -9.99 8.07
N VAL A 235 -0.74 -9.45 6.89
CA VAL A 235 0.24 -8.67 6.14
C VAL A 235 0.38 -7.26 6.71
N LEU A 236 -0.75 -6.60 6.96
CA LEU A 236 -0.81 -5.18 7.24
C LEU A 236 -1.94 -4.82 8.21
N CYS A 237 -1.58 -4.12 9.27
CA CYS A 237 -2.48 -3.35 10.11
C CYS A 237 -2.51 -1.89 9.60
N ALA A 238 -3.58 -1.51 8.90
CA ALA A 238 -3.68 -0.21 8.25
C ALA A 238 -4.27 0.84 9.20
N GLY A 239 -3.44 1.72 9.75
CA GLY A 239 -3.89 2.81 10.64
C GLY A 239 -3.91 2.40 12.13
N ILE A 240 -3.45 1.20 12.47
CA ILE A 240 -3.39 0.68 13.84
C ILE A 240 -2.09 -0.09 14.11
N LYS A 241 -1.69 -0.16 15.38
CA LYS A 241 -0.71 -1.07 15.97
C LYS A 241 -1.47 -2.08 16.84
N ALA A 242 -1.31 -3.37 16.59
CA ALA A 242 -1.91 -4.41 17.40
C ALA A 242 -1.27 -4.48 18.81
N THR A 243 -2.12 -4.64 19.82
CA THR A 243 -1.75 -4.91 21.22
C THR A 243 -2.27 -6.25 21.71
N GLY A 244 -3.17 -6.90 20.96
CA GLY A 244 -3.62 -8.28 21.15
C GLY A 244 -3.24 -9.20 19.99
N CYS A 245 -3.79 -10.42 20.01
CA CYS A 245 -3.45 -11.48 19.07
C CYS A 245 -4.63 -11.91 18.18
N ASN A 246 -5.81 -11.28 18.28
CA ASN A 246 -6.91 -11.42 17.33
C ASN A 246 -6.70 -10.52 16.10
N THR A 247 -5.51 -10.62 15.49
CA THR A 247 -5.08 -9.66 14.46
C THR A 247 -5.91 -9.77 13.18
N GLU A 248 -6.53 -10.91 12.90
CA GLU A 248 -7.44 -11.12 11.75
C GLU A 248 -8.65 -10.16 11.73
N MET A 249 -8.99 -9.57 12.88
CA MET A 249 -10.08 -8.59 13.00
C MET A 249 -9.68 -7.18 12.56
N VAL A 250 -8.37 -6.89 12.50
CA VAL A 250 -7.82 -5.53 12.33
C VAL A 250 -6.80 -5.42 11.21
N SER A 251 -6.40 -6.54 10.65
CA SER A 251 -5.41 -6.62 9.59
C SER A 251 -5.99 -7.30 8.36
N ARG A 252 -5.65 -6.75 7.20
CA ARG A 252 -5.95 -7.28 5.86
C ARG A 252 -4.94 -6.70 4.90
#